data_AF-A5EUW5-F1
#
_entry.id   AF-A5EUW5-F1
#
_cell.length_a   1.000
_cell.length_b   1.000
_cell.length_c   1.000
_cell.angle_alpha   90.00
_cell.angle_beta   90.00
_cell.angle_gamma   90.00
#
_symmetry.space_group_name_H-M   'P 1'
#
loop_
_entity.id
_entity.type
_entity.pdbx_description
1 polymer ?
#
loop_
_entity_poly.entity_id
_entity_poly.type
_entity_poly.pdbx_seq_one_letter_code
_entity_poly.pdbx_strand_id
1 'polypeptide(L)'
;MLIEELLVAWGEWSRKDVLPARPRCFIAAFCRRSARDADDSVELDDEACEQINEGLMVLRGNHQRIHDVLISRYLYNEYNDKAVAKRHGISESTVKDYRRRGHLFLEGWLCSCSQRSE
;
A
#
# COMPACT_ATOMS: atom_id res chain seq x y z
N MET A 1 14.82 -5.11 5.29
CA MET A 1 13.96 -4.16 4.56
C MET A 1 12.76 -3.87 5.42
N LEU A 2 12.39 -2.61 5.60
CA LEU A 2 11.23 -2.25 6.43
C LEU A 2 9.94 -2.45 5.62
N ILE A 3 8.87 -2.94 6.25
CA ILE A 3 7.57 -3.16 5.59
C ILE A 3 7.00 -1.90 4.93
N GLU A 4 7.34 -0.72 5.44
CA GLU A 4 6.94 0.55 4.81
C GLU A 4 7.63 0.77 3.45
N GLU A 5 8.91 0.42 3.32
CA GLU A 5 9.67 0.51 2.06
C GLU A 5 9.08 -0.46 1.03
N LEU A 6 8.78 -1.68 1.47
CA LEU A 6 8.13 -2.70 0.66
C LEU A 6 6.78 -2.22 0.11
N LEU A 7 5.96 -1.61 0.97
CA LEU A 7 4.65 -1.10 0.57
C LEU A 7 4.72 0.14 -0.32
N VAL A 8 5.76 0.98 -0.17
CA VAL A 8 6.01 2.09 -1.10
C VAL A 8 6.34 1.55 -2.48
N ALA A 9 7.29 0.62 -2.58
CA ALA A 9 7.68 -0.01 -3.84
C ALA A 9 6.52 -0.77 -4.49
N TRP A 10 5.74 -1.55 -3.71
CA TRP A 10 4.50 -2.18 -4.18
C TRP A 10 3.50 -1.14 -4.71
N GLY A 11 3.33 -0.01 -4.04
CA GLY A 11 2.44 1.06 -4.48
C GLY A 11 2.88 1.68 -5.80
N GLU A 12 4.18 1.83 -6.01
CA GLU A 12 4.76 2.29 -7.29
C GLU A 12 4.56 1.28 -8.41
N TRP A 13 4.88 0.00 -8.15
CA TRP A 13 4.64 -1.11 -9.05
C TRP A 13 3.16 -1.19 -9.47
N SER A 14 2.25 -1.18 -8.49
CA SER A 14 0.82 -1.24 -8.73
C SER A 14 0.32 -0.07 -9.57
N ARG A 15 0.88 1.13 -9.39
CA ARG A 15 0.52 2.29 -10.21
C ARG A 15 1.02 2.20 -11.65
N LYS A 16 2.12 1.48 -11.92
CA LYS A 16 2.62 1.22 -13.28
C LYS A 16 1.59 0.39 -14.08
N ASP A 17 0.92 -0.54 -13.42
CA ASP A 17 -0.09 -1.42 -14.05
C ASP A 17 -1.53 -0.83 -14.01
N VAL A 18 -1.88 -0.05 -12.97
CA VAL A 18 -3.21 0.55 -12.78
C VAL A 18 -3.45 1.83 -13.59
N LEU A 19 -2.41 2.48 -14.14
CA LEU A 19 -2.53 3.69 -14.96
C LEU A 19 -2.40 3.39 -16.46
N PRO A 20 -3.51 3.14 -17.20
CA PRO A 20 -3.44 3.09 -18.65
C PRO A 20 -3.01 4.46 -19.20
N ALA A 21 -2.40 4.47 -20.40
CA ALA A 21 -1.88 5.64 -21.12
C ALA A 21 -2.93 6.73 -21.52
N ARG A 22 -4.09 6.78 -20.84
CA ARG A 22 -5.29 7.65 -20.95
C ARG A 22 -6.33 7.20 -21.99
N PRO A 23 -7.65 7.51 -21.81
CA PRO A 23 -8.31 8.47 -20.88
C PRO A 23 -9.05 7.77 -19.72
N ARG A 24 -8.79 8.09 -18.44
CA ARG A 24 -9.22 9.27 -17.62
C ARG A 24 -10.73 9.41 -17.38
N CYS A 25 -11.35 8.40 -16.81
CA CYS A 25 -12.67 8.49 -16.20
C CYS A 25 -12.53 8.53 -14.67
N PHE A 26 -12.97 9.64 -14.07
CA PHE A 26 -13.22 9.90 -12.63
C PHE A 26 -12.05 10.00 -11.62
N ILE A 27 -10.89 9.36 -11.81
CA ILE A 27 -9.80 9.37 -10.78
C ILE A 27 -8.60 10.25 -11.19
N ALA A 28 -8.74 11.07 -12.24
CA ALA A 28 -7.64 11.88 -12.77
C ALA A 28 -7.36 13.20 -12.01
N ALA A 29 -8.09 13.49 -10.93
CA ALA A 29 -8.01 14.78 -10.24
C ALA A 29 -7.01 14.83 -9.07
N PHE A 30 -6.56 13.68 -8.53
CA PHE A 30 -5.83 13.68 -7.24
C PHE A 30 -4.34 13.32 -7.31
N CYS A 31 -3.83 12.81 -8.44
CA CYS A 31 -2.46 12.34 -8.53
C CYS A 31 -1.56 13.36 -9.24
N ARG A 32 -1.11 14.41 -8.52
CA ARG A 32 0.00 15.27 -9.00
C ARG A 32 0.79 15.94 -7.88
N ARG A 33 1.46 15.15 -7.03
CA ARG A 33 2.64 15.49 -6.21
C ARG A 33 3.03 14.20 -5.47
N SER A 34 4.23 13.65 -5.49
CA SER A 34 5.57 14.14 -5.78
C SER A 34 6.31 13.07 -6.58
N ALA A 35 6.97 13.46 -7.68
CA ALA A 35 8.15 12.76 -8.12
C ALA A 35 9.24 13.10 -7.10
N ARG A 36 9.55 12.16 -6.21
CA ARG A 36 10.81 12.16 -5.47
C ARG A 36 11.80 11.36 -6.31
N ASP A 37 13.05 11.78 -6.23
CA ASP A 37 14.12 11.50 -7.17
C ASP A 37 14.27 10.01 -7.52
N ALA A 38 14.36 9.74 -8.82
CA ALA A 38 14.26 8.42 -9.43
C ALA A 38 15.56 7.60 -9.38
N ASP A 39 16.37 7.74 -8.32
CA ASP A 39 17.70 7.13 -8.24
C ASP A 39 17.86 6.13 -7.06
N ASP A 40 16.94 6.14 -6.10
CA ASP A 40 16.95 5.25 -4.91
C ASP A 40 15.68 4.37 -4.82
N SER A 41 15.04 4.03 -5.93
CA SER A 41 13.93 3.07 -5.89
C SER A 41 14.49 1.67 -5.68
N VAL A 42 14.25 1.08 -4.50
CA VAL A 42 14.42 -0.36 -4.29
C VAL A 42 13.49 -1.06 -5.28
N GLU A 43 14.05 -1.56 -6.38
CA GLU A 43 13.31 -2.39 -7.33
C GLU A 43 13.03 -3.72 -6.63
N LEU A 44 11.79 -3.87 -6.15
CA LEU A 44 11.26 -5.18 -5.80
C LEU A 44 11.06 -5.98 -7.07
N ASP A 45 11.38 -7.27 -7.01
CA ASP A 45 10.95 -8.20 -8.04
C ASP A 45 9.41 -8.28 -8.09
N ASP A 46 8.89 -8.65 -9.26
CA ASP A 46 7.44 -8.75 -9.48
C ASP A 46 6.82 -9.78 -8.51
N GLU A 47 7.56 -10.84 -8.16
CA GLU A 47 7.11 -11.89 -7.24
C GLU A 47 6.85 -11.34 -5.82
N ALA A 48 7.74 -10.54 -5.26
CA ALA A 48 7.54 -9.91 -3.96
C ALA A 48 6.36 -8.94 -3.99
N CYS A 49 6.18 -8.21 -5.10
CA CYS A 49 5.03 -7.34 -5.28
C CYS A 49 3.72 -8.13 -5.32
N GLU A 50 3.69 -9.27 -6.00
CA GLU A 50 2.54 -10.18 -6.05
C GLU A 50 2.24 -10.76 -4.66
N GLN A 51 3.25 -11.22 -3.91
CA GLN A 51 3.06 -11.73 -2.55
C GLN A 51 2.49 -10.68 -1.59
N ILE A 52 2.92 -9.41 -1.71
CA ILE A 52 2.33 -8.29 -0.96
C ILE A 52 0.88 -8.06 -1.39
N ASN A 53 0.60 -8.09 -2.69
CA ASN A 53 -0.75 -7.91 -3.21
C ASN A 53 -1.72 -8.99 -2.70
N GLU A 54 -1.29 -10.26 -2.69
CA GLU A 54 -2.06 -11.36 -2.11
C GLU A 54 -2.31 -11.14 -0.61
N GLY A 55 -1.28 -10.75 0.14
CA GLY A 55 -1.41 -10.41 1.56
C GLY A 55 -2.43 -9.29 1.79
N LEU A 56 -2.42 -8.25 0.96
CA LEU A 56 -3.42 -7.17 1.01
C LEU A 56 -4.83 -7.67 0.66
N MET A 57 -4.98 -8.60 -0.28
CA MET A 57 -6.29 -9.18 -0.62
C MET A 57 -6.83 -10.07 0.52
N VAL A 58 -5.99 -10.85 1.18
CA VAL A 58 -6.36 -11.60 2.39
C VAL A 58 -6.73 -10.65 3.53
N LEU A 59 -5.95 -9.58 3.71
CA LEU A 59 -6.24 -8.54 4.70
C LEU A 59 -7.57 -7.85 4.42
N ARG A 60 -7.91 -7.59 3.15
CA ARG A 60 -9.20 -7.02 2.75
C ARG A 60 -10.38 -7.90 3.16
N GLY A 61 -10.26 -9.22 2.97
CA GLY A 61 -11.31 -10.18 3.32
C GLY A 61 -11.59 -10.26 4.82
N ASN A 62 -10.56 -10.11 5.66
CA ASN A 62 -10.67 -10.26 7.11
C ASN A 62 -10.82 -8.92 7.85
N HIS A 63 -10.18 -7.88 7.35
CA HIS A 63 -10.03 -6.58 8.02
C HIS A 63 -10.07 -5.41 7.01
N GLN A 64 -11.18 -5.29 6.28
CA GLN A 64 -11.38 -4.29 5.22
C GLN A 64 -10.94 -2.87 5.60
N ARG A 65 -11.27 -2.37 6.80
CA ARG A 65 -10.88 -1.01 7.21
C ARG A 65 -9.37 -0.81 7.36
N ILE A 66 -8.65 -1.85 7.76
CA ILE A 66 -7.19 -1.80 7.87
C ILE A 66 -6.59 -1.74 6.46
N HIS A 67 -7.08 -2.61 5.57
CA HIS A 67 -6.71 -2.59 4.15
C HIS A 67 -6.93 -1.19 3.54
N ASP A 68 -8.10 -0.59 3.71
CA ASP A 68 -8.44 0.70 3.09
C ASP A 68 -7.54 1.86 3.57
N VAL A 69 -7.08 1.80 4.83
CA VAL A 69 -6.07 2.72 5.37
C VAL A 69 -4.73 2.53 4.69
N LEU A 70 -4.27 1.29 4.51
CA LEU A 70 -3.00 1.01 3.83
C LEU A 70 -3.06 1.42 2.35
N ILE A 71 -4.13 1.09 1.63
CA ILE A 71 -4.34 1.51 0.24
C ILE A 71 -4.33 3.02 0.11
N SER A 72 -4.99 3.73 1.02
CA SER A 72 -4.99 5.21 1.03
C SER A 72 -3.58 5.76 1.12
N ARG A 73 -2.75 5.18 1.98
CA ARG A 73 -1.39 5.64 2.19
C ARG A 73 -0.47 5.28 1.02
N TYR A 74 -0.42 4.01 0.64
CA TYR A 74 0.64 3.49 -0.23
C TYR A 74 0.25 3.46 -1.71
N LEU A 75 -1.01 3.15 -2.04
CA LEU A 75 -1.47 3.19 -3.43
C LEU A 75 -1.82 4.61 -3.88
N TYR A 76 -2.42 5.42 -3.00
CA TYR A 76 -2.84 6.79 -3.33
C TYR A 76 -1.90 7.89 -2.79
N ASN A 77 -0.77 7.53 -2.20
CA ASN A 77 0.23 8.47 -1.66
C ASN A 77 -0.35 9.49 -0.64
N GLU A 78 -1.40 9.12 0.11
CA GLU A 78 -1.96 9.96 1.18
C GLU A 78 -1.24 9.69 2.50
N TYR A 79 -0.09 10.34 2.71
CA TYR A 79 0.72 10.19 3.92
C TYR A 79 0.24 11.08 5.08
N ASN A 80 -0.77 11.93 4.86
CA ASN A 80 -1.36 12.74 5.91
C ASN A 80 -2.45 11.96 6.66
N ASP A 81 -2.12 11.48 7.86
CA ASP A 81 -3.03 10.67 8.68
C ASP A 81 -4.36 11.40 8.97
N LYS A 82 -4.38 12.73 9.05
CA LYS A 82 -5.60 13.52 9.24
C LYS A 82 -6.51 13.49 8.01
N ALA A 83 -5.93 13.51 6.81
CA ALA A 83 -6.68 13.40 5.56
C ALA A 83 -7.26 11.98 5.38
N VAL A 84 -6.48 10.95 5.69
CA VAL A 84 -6.94 9.55 5.73
C VAL A 84 -8.08 9.38 6.74
N ALA A 85 -7.90 9.89 7.96
CA ALA A 85 -8.90 9.83 9.02
C ALA A 85 -10.23 10.45 8.59
N LYS A 86 -10.19 11.65 8.00
CA LYS A 86 -11.37 12.34 7.47
C LYS A 86 -12.05 11.53 6.35
N ARG A 87 -11.28 10.95 5.43
CA ARG A 87 -11.81 10.15 4.31
C ARG A 87 -12.58 8.93 4.79
N HIS A 88 -12.08 8.27 5.84
CA HIS A 88 -12.64 7.02 6.35
C HIS A 88 -13.58 7.19 7.54
N GLY A 89 -13.82 8.43 8.01
CA GLY A 89 -14.70 8.71 9.14
C GLY A 89 -14.17 8.13 10.47
N ILE A 90 -12.85 8.09 10.65
CA ILE A 90 -12.17 7.56 11.85
C ILE A 90 -11.26 8.62 12.48
N SER A 91 -10.73 8.36 13.67
CA SER A 91 -9.75 9.27 14.29
C SER A 91 -8.34 9.05 13.72
N GLU A 92 -7.48 10.06 13.85
CA GLU A 92 -6.05 9.94 13.49
C GLU A 92 -5.34 8.84 14.32
N SER A 93 -5.73 8.67 15.58
CA SER A 93 -5.20 7.58 16.41
C SER A 93 -5.59 6.20 15.88
N THR A 94 -6.82 6.04 15.38
CA THR A 94 -7.26 4.80 14.72
C THR A 94 -6.50 4.55 13.41
N VAL A 95 -6.19 5.59 12.63
CA VAL A 95 -5.34 5.44 11.43
C VAL A 95 -3.97 4.87 11.80
N LYS A 96 -3.34 5.39 12.87
CA LYS A 96 -2.04 4.90 13.35
C LYS A 96 -2.11 3.46 13.84
N ASP A 97 -3.15 3.09 14.60
CA ASP A 97 -3.38 1.71 15.05
C ASP A 97 -3.57 0.75 13.86
N TYR A 98 -4.45 1.12 12.91
CA TYR A 98 -4.70 0.30 11.73
C TYR A 98 -3.45 0.14 10.88
N ARG A 99 -2.68 1.21 10.67
CA ARG A 99 -1.39 1.13 9.97
C ARG A 99 -0.46 0.13 10.65
N ARG A 100 -0.24 0.26 11.96
CA ARG A 100 0.61 -0.66 12.74
C ARG A 100 0.13 -2.11 12.62
N ARG A 101 -1.17 -2.36 12.75
CA ARG A 101 -1.74 -3.72 12.67
C ARG A 101 -1.62 -4.31 11.26
N GLY A 102 -1.83 -3.49 10.24
CA GLY A 102 -1.67 -3.89 8.85
C GLY A 102 -0.21 -4.23 8.51
N HIS A 103 0.74 -3.45 9.02
CA HIS A 103 2.17 -3.74 8.92
C HIS A 103 2.53 -5.09 9.56
N LEU A 104 2.14 -5.31 10.81
CA LEU A 104 2.39 -6.57 11.52
C LEU A 104 1.77 -7.78 10.80
N PHE A 105 0.57 -7.62 10.24
CA PHE A 105 -0.08 -8.68 9.46
C PHE A 105 0.75 -9.03 8.22
N LEU A 106 1.18 -8.02 7.45
CA LEU A 106 1.93 -8.25 6.22
C LEU A 106 3.35 -8.79 6.48
N GLU A 107 4.01 -8.35 7.55
CA GLU A 107 5.27 -8.93 7.99
C GLU A 107 5.10 -10.43 8.29
N GLY A 108 4.07 -10.81 9.05
CA GLY A 108 3.76 -12.21 9.33
C GLY A 108 3.41 -13.01 8.07
N TRP A 109 2.65 -12.41 7.15
CA TRP A 109 2.32 -13.02 5.86
C TRP A 109 3.58 -13.34 5.05
N LEU A 110 4.45 -12.35 4.83
CA LEU A 110 5.67 -12.51 4.05
C LEU A 110 6.63 -13.53 4.67
N CYS A 111 6.77 -13.53 6.00
CA CYS A 111 7.54 -14.58 6.69
C CYS A 111 6.97 -15.99 6.41
N SER A 112 5.64 -16.15 6.35
CA SER A 112 5.00 -17.44 6.06
C SER A 112 5.12 -17.90 4.60
N CYS A 113 5.30 -16.96 3.67
CA CYS A 113 5.55 -17.26 2.26
C CYS A 113 7.00 -17.73 2.08
N SER A 114 7.96 -17.07 2.74
CA SER A 114 9.37 -17.48 2.71
C SER A 114 9.62 -18.89 3.26
N GLN A 115 8.78 -19.38 4.18
CA GLN A 115 8.89 -20.72 4.78
C GLN A 115 8.27 -21.84 3.93
N ARG A 116 7.54 -21.52 2.85
CA ARG A 116 6.90 -22.51 1.98
C ARG A 116 7.74 -22.90 0.76
N SER A 117 8.89 -22.27 0.58
CA SER A 117 9.80 -22.49 -0.54
C SER A 117 10.94 -23.48 -0.23
N GLU A 118 10.86 -24.22 0.89
CA GLU A 118 11.79 -25.29 1.30
C GLU A 118 11.18 -26.70 1.16
#